data_AF-A0A6M5YZM2-F1
#
_entry.id   AF-A0A6M5YZM2-F1
#
_cell.length_a   1.000
_cell.length_b   1.000
_cell.length_c   1.000
_cell.angle_alpha   90.00
_cell.angle_beta   90.00
_cell.angle_gamma   90.00
#
_symmetry.space_group_name_H-M   'P 1'
#
loop_
_entity.id
_entity.type
_entity.pdbx_description
1 polymer ?
#
loop_
_entity_poly.entity_id
_entity_poly.type
_entity_poly.pdbx_seq_one_letter_code
_entity_poly.pdbx_strand_id
1 'polypeptide(L)'
;MGYDLHIHRADDWHEFEQHPISSAEWMAVVAADPELRPDPNHEFLALWSGPCRYPDGTWLAWNDGEIHTKNPDRAIVAKMLQIARRLGARVQGDNGEFYNRPEDMPSEQEFAALLNPQPLFAHPRLVAFGCLLAGAAVLFVVGAGVLSIWRWISG
;
A
#
# COMPACT_ATOMS: atom_id res chain seq x y z
N MET A 1 0.23 -19.79 10.53
CA MET A 1 0.22 -18.54 11.31
C MET A 1 -0.23 -17.44 10.35
N GLY A 2 -1.27 -16.69 10.71
CA GLY A 2 -1.75 -15.54 9.93
C GLY A 2 -1.89 -14.34 10.86
N TYR A 3 -1.98 -13.14 10.28
CA TYR A 3 -2.04 -11.88 10.99
C TYR A 3 -3.48 -11.39 11.06
N ASP A 4 -3.97 -11.07 12.25
CA ASP A 4 -5.33 -10.65 12.50
C ASP A 4 -5.40 -9.15 12.86
N LEU A 5 -6.54 -8.53 12.54
CA LEU A 5 -6.87 -7.18 12.97
C LEU A 5 -8.16 -7.19 13.74
N HIS A 6 -8.23 -6.33 14.74
CA HIS A 6 -9.28 -6.26 15.74
C HIS A 6 -9.89 -4.87 15.76
N ILE A 7 -11.22 -4.79 15.79
CA ILE A 7 -11.98 -3.59 16.09
C ILE A 7 -12.50 -3.71 17.52
N HIS A 8 -12.04 -2.82 18.40
CA HIS A 8 -12.39 -2.82 19.82
C HIS A 8 -12.37 -1.39 20.38
N ARG A 9 -12.91 -1.19 21.59
CA ARG A 9 -12.97 0.12 22.27
C ARG A 9 -11.99 0.25 23.44
N ALA A 10 -11.39 -0.86 23.87
CA ALA A 10 -10.41 -0.90 24.95
C ALA A 10 -9.06 -0.27 24.56
N ASP A 11 -8.18 -0.09 25.53
CA ASP A 11 -6.82 0.45 25.29
C ASP A 11 -5.92 -0.57 24.59
N ASP A 12 -6.16 -1.87 24.80
CA ASP A 12 -5.55 -2.98 24.06
C ASP A 12 -6.63 -4.01 23.68
N TRP A 13 -6.45 -4.68 22.53
CA TRP A 13 -7.44 -5.62 22.02
C TRP A 13 -7.60 -6.84 22.92
N HIS A 14 -6.55 -7.27 23.63
CA HIS A 14 -6.67 -8.36 24.61
C HIS A 14 -7.61 -8.03 25.78
N GLU A 15 -7.98 -6.76 25.94
CA GLU A 15 -8.86 -6.24 26.98
C GLU A 15 -10.22 -5.81 26.42
N PHE A 16 -10.63 -6.28 25.22
CA PHE A 16 -11.89 -5.89 24.57
C PHE A 16 -13.12 -6.02 25.47
N GLU A 17 -13.11 -6.97 26.41
CA GLU A 17 -14.19 -7.24 27.37
C GLU A 17 -14.51 -6.06 28.30
N GLN A 18 -13.57 -5.12 28.50
CA GLN A 18 -13.81 -3.94 29.34
C GLN A 18 -14.84 -2.99 28.73
N HIS A 19 -14.89 -2.90 27.40
CA HIS A 19 -15.76 -2.01 26.65
C HIS A 19 -16.30 -2.72 25.41
N PRO A 20 -17.10 -3.79 25.57
CA PRO A 20 -17.44 -4.69 24.47
C PRO A 20 -18.36 -3.98 23.46
N ILE A 21 -18.15 -4.28 22.18
CA ILE A 21 -19.14 -4.03 21.13
C ILE A 21 -20.17 -5.14 21.22
N SER A 22 -21.44 -4.82 21.42
CA SER A 22 -22.48 -5.85 21.47
C SER A 22 -22.75 -6.41 20.07
N SER A 23 -23.19 -7.67 20.00
CA SER A 23 -23.63 -8.28 18.74
C SER A 23 -24.76 -7.49 18.06
N ALA A 24 -25.65 -6.87 18.85
CA ALA A 24 -26.71 -5.99 18.34
C ALA A 24 -26.16 -4.74 17.64
N GLU A 25 -25.14 -4.08 18.21
CA GLU A 25 -24.45 -2.94 17.57
C GLU A 25 -23.78 -3.37 16.28
N TRP A 26 -23.09 -4.51 16.30
CA TRP A 26 -22.45 -5.06 15.10
C TRP A 26 -23.48 -5.35 13.99
N MET A 27 -24.57 -6.05 14.31
CA MET A 27 -25.61 -6.37 13.33
C MET A 27 -26.34 -5.12 12.82
N ALA A 28 -26.46 -4.06 13.63
CA ALA A 28 -26.96 -2.78 13.17
C ALA A 28 -26.02 -2.12 12.13
N VAL A 29 -24.71 -2.24 12.31
CA VAL A 29 -23.73 -1.79 11.30
C VAL A 29 -23.85 -2.60 10.02
N VAL A 30 -23.91 -3.93 10.12
CA VAL A 30 -24.07 -4.83 8.96
C VAL A 30 -25.34 -4.52 8.18
N ALA A 31 -26.47 -4.32 8.87
CA ALA A 31 -27.74 -3.99 8.21
C ALA A 31 -27.75 -2.61 7.54
N ALA A 32 -26.93 -1.67 8.03
CA ALA A 32 -26.85 -0.30 7.51
C ALA A 32 -25.77 -0.08 6.44
N ASP A 33 -24.88 -1.04 6.21
CA ASP A 33 -23.83 -0.96 5.19
C ASP A 33 -24.20 -1.87 4.00
N PRO A 34 -24.52 -1.33 2.81
CA PRO A 34 -24.90 -2.13 1.64
C PRO A 34 -23.75 -2.99 1.09
N GLU A 35 -22.51 -2.75 1.51
CA GLU A 35 -21.36 -3.58 1.14
C GLU A 35 -21.17 -4.77 2.08
N LEU A 36 -21.86 -4.82 3.21
CA LEU A 36 -21.82 -5.92 4.17
C LEU A 36 -23.06 -6.79 4.04
N ARG A 37 -22.87 -8.11 4.02
CA ARG A 37 -23.95 -9.08 4.00
C ARG A 37 -23.72 -10.13 5.09
N PRO A 38 -24.72 -10.43 5.95
CA PRO A 38 -24.62 -11.54 6.88
C PRO A 38 -24.33 -12.85 6.15
N ASP A 39 -23.44 -13.66 6.71
CA ASP A 39 -23.24 -15.03 6.25
C ASP A 39 -24.41 -15.91 6.71
N PRO A 40 -24.98 -16.75 5.83
CA PRO A 40 -26.13 -17.57 6.19
C PRO A 40 -25.79 -18.76 7.09
N ASN A 41 -24.51 -19.13 7.19
CA ASN A 41 -24.06 -20.34 7.91
C ASN A 41 -23.32 -20.00 9.22
N HIS A 42 -22.85 -18.76 9.37
CA HIS A 42 -22.07 -18.33 10.52
C HIS A 42 -22.71 -17.10 11.17
N GLU A 43 -23.16 -17.28 12.42
CA GLU A 43 -23.77 -16.20 13.19
C GLU A 43 -22.76 -15.06 13.39
N PHE A 44 -23.22 -13.82 13.22
CA PHE A 44 -22.42 -12.60 13.36
C PHE A 44 -21.18 -12.49 12.46
N LEU A 45 -21.05 -13.34 11.44
CA LEU A 45 -20.08 -13.14 10.37
C LEU A 45 -20.72 -12.31 9.25
N ALA A 46 -20.02 -11.28 8.79
CA ALA A 46 -20.40 -10.49 7.63
C ALA A 46 -19.37 -10.66 6.52
N LEU A 47 -19.87 -10.87 5.31
CA LEU A 47 -19.11 -10.87 4.07
C LEU A 47 -19.10 -9.45 3.50
N TRP A 48 -17.92 -8.93 3.20
CA TRP A 48 -17.74 -7.65 2.54
C TRP A 48 -17.54 -7.85 1.03
N SER A 49 -18.30 -7.10 0.23
CA SER A 49 -18.29 -7.19 -1.25
C SER A 49 -17.30 -6.23 -1.92
N GLY A 50 -16.49 -5.51 -1.15
CA GLY A 50 -15.51 -4.58 -1.69
C GLY A 50 -14.29 -5.25 -2.33
N PRO A 51 -13.35 -4.45 -2.87
CA PRO A 51 -12.14 -4.98 -3.47
C PRO A 51 -11.27 -5.65 -2.41
N CYS A 52 -11.01 -6.94 -2.57
CA CYS A 52 -10.12 -7.71 -1.73
C CYS A 52 -9.16 -8.53 -2.58
N ARG A 53 -7.91 -8.64 -2.13
CA ARG A 53 -6.90 -9.52 -2.72
C ARG A 53 -7.31 -11.00 -2.73
N TYR A 54 -8.08 -11.46 -1.75
CA TYR A 54 -8.32 -12.89 -1.51
C TYR A 54 -9.64 -13.40 -2.11
N PRO A 55 -9.61 -14.51 -2.86
CA PRO A 55 -10.78 -15.04 -3.58
C PRO A 55 -11.88 -15.59 -2.67
N ASP A 56 -11.56 -15.96 -1.43
CA ASP A 56 -12.54 -16.50 -0.47
C ASP A 56 -13.39 -15.41 0.21
N GLY A 57 -13.24 -14.17 -0.25
CA GLY A 57 -13.97 -13.02 0.25
C GLY A 57 -13.35 -12.45 1.52
N THR A 58 -13.70 -11.21 1.78
CA THR A 58 -13.32 -10.56 3.03
C THR A 58 -14.42 -10.74 4.05
N TRP A 59 -14.13 -11.46 5.10
CA TRP A 59 -15.06 -11.63 6.21
C TRP A 59 -14.66 -10.75 7.39
N LEU A 60 -15.67 -10.29 8.12
CA LEU A 60 -15.56 -9.62 9.39
C LEU A 60 -16.46 -10.38 10.35
N ALA A 61 -15.88 -10.96 11.40
CA ALA A 61 -16.63 -11.74 12.38
C ALA A 61 -16.63 -11.02 13.71
N TRP A 62 -17.80 -10.95 14.34
CA TRP A 62 -17.88 -10.52 15.73
C TRP A 62 -17.62 -11.69 16.67
N ASN A 63 -16.87 -11.45 17.73
CA ASN A 63 -16.61 -12.42 18.79
C ASN A 63 -16.53 -11.70 20.13
N ASP A 64 -17.48 -12.00 21.03
CA ASP A 64 -17.52 -11.61 22.45
C ASP A 64 -17.17 -10.14 22.82
N GLY A 65 -17.27 -9.19 21.89
CA GLY A 65 -16.98 -7.78 22.16
C GLY A 65 -16.08 -7.10 21.14
N GLU A 66 -15.49 -7.85 20.21
CA GLU A 66 -14.68 -7.31 19.13
C GLU A 66 -15.19 -7.77 17.75
N ILE A 67 -14.71 -7.09 16.71
CA ILE A 67 -14.88 -7.53 15.32
C ILE A 67 -13.49 -7.78 14.75
N HIS A 68 -13.24 -8.95 14.19
CA HIS A 68 -11.93 -9.31 13.65
C HIS A 68 -11.99 -9.84 12.22
N THR A 69 -10.82 -9.87 11.59
CA THR A 69 -10.58 -10.46 10.27
C THR A 69 -9.19 -11.07 10.23
N LYS A 70 -8.89 -11.87 9.19
CA LYS A 70 -7.60 -12.54 9.02
C LYS A 70 -6.92 -12.16 7.71
N ASN A 71 -5.62 -11.91 7.80
CA ASN A 71 -4.72 -11.48 6.72
C ASN A 71 -5.29 -10.31 5.88
N PRO A 72 -5.65 -9.18 6.51
CA PRO A 72 -6.24 -8.07 5.79
C PRO A 72 -5.26 -7.41 4.82
N ASP A 73 -5.79 -6.89 3.72
CA ASP A 73 -5.10 -5.95 2.84
C ASP A 73 -5.46 -4.49 3.18
N ARG A 74 -4.84 -3.55 2.47
CA ARG A 74 -5.12 -2.12 2.66
C ARG A 74 -6.60 -1.76 2.43
N ALA A 75 -7.29 -2.46 1.54
CA ALA A 75 -8.67 -2.14 1.20
C ALA A 75 -9.62 -2.51 2.34
N ILE A 76 -9.48 -3.69 2.94
CA ILE A 76 -10.29 -4.01 4.12
C ILE A 76 -9.90 -3.16 5.32
N VAL A 77 -8.63 -2.79 5.52
CA VAL A 77 -8.26 -1.83 6.59
C VAL A 77 -9.06 -0.55 6.44
N ALA A 78 -9.24 -0.03 5.21
CA ALA A 78 -10.09 1.12 4.97
C ALA A 78 -11.55 0.89 5.40
N LYS A 79 -12.11 -0.29 5.12
CA LYS A 79 -13.46 -0.66 5.57
C LYS A 79 -13.54 -0.80 7.10
N MET A 80 -12.57 -1.46 7.73
CA MET A 80 -12.51 -1.59 9.19
C MET A 80 -12.46 -0.22 9.86
N LEU A 81 -11.69 0.73 9.33
CA LEU A 81 -11.65 2.10 9.83
C LEU A 81 -13.01 2.83 9.69
N GLN A 82 -13.79 2.55 8.65
CA GLN A 82 -15.15 3.09 8.51
C GLN A 82 -16.08 2.50 9.58
N ILE A 83 -16.02 1.19 9.80
CA ILE A 83 -16.81 0.48 10.83
C ILE A 83 -16.43 0.98 12.22
N ALA A 84 -15.13 1.06 12.53
CA ALA A 84 -14.62 1.54 13.80
C ALA A 84 -15.14 2.96 14.13
N ARG A 85 -15.13 3.88 13.15
CA ARG A 85 -15.71 5.22 13.33
C ARG A 85 -17.20 5.19 13.66
N ARG A 86 -17.99 4.32 13.05
CA ARG A 86 -19.44 4.18 13.35
C ARG A 86 -19.68 3.66 14.77
N LEU A 87 -18.77 2.81 15.27
CA LEU A 87 -18.88 2.17 16.57
C LEU A 87 -18.17 2.93 17.70
N GLY A 88 -17.49 4.05 17.40
CA GLY A 88 -16.63 4.75 18.35
C GLY A 88 -15.45 3.89 18.84
N ALA A 89 -14.94 3.03 17.96
CA ALA A 89 -13.90 2.04 18.23
C ALA A 89 -12.59 2.38 17.49
N ARG A 90 -11.57 1.54 17.66
CA ARG A 90 -10.24 1.64 17.04
C ARG A 90 -9.90 0.35 16.29
N VAL A 91 -8.88 0.38 15.45
CA VAL A 91 -8.36 -0.80 14.75
C VAL A 91 -6.95 -1.07 15.25
N GLN A 92 -6.71 -2.26 15.80
CA GLN A 92 -5.42 -2.71 16.31
C GLN A 92 -5.02 -4.03 15.67
N GLY A 93 -3.73 -4.24 15.43
CA GLY A 93 -3.19 -5.51 15.00
C GLY A 93 -2.62 -6.37 16.11
N ASP A 94 -2.33 -7.63 15.77
CA ASP A 94 -1.76 -8.61 16.69
C ASP A 94 -0.46 -8.14 17.39
N ASN A 95 0.34 -7.28 16.73
CA ASN A 95 1.59 -6.78 17.31
C ASN A 95 1.38 -5.52 18.17
N GLY A 96 0.12 -5.13 18.40
CA GLY A 96 -0.27 -3.96 19.17
C GLY A 96 -0.24 -2.65 18.39
N GLU A 97 0.04 -2.68 17.08
CA GLU A 97 0.03 -1.51 16.21
C GLU A 97 -1.40 -1.00 15.97
N PHE A 98 -1.57 0.32 16.03
CA PHE A 98 -2.86 0.95 15.74
C PHE A 98 -2.91 1.48 14.32
N TYR A 99 -4.03 1.23 13.65
CA TYR A 99 -4.34 1.77 12.34
C TYR A 99 -5.27 2.96 12.48
N ASN A 100 -4.87 4.09 11.91
CA ASN A 100 -5.66 5.31 11.83
C ASN A 100 -6.01 5.67 10.38
N ARG A 101 -5.22 5.16 9.43
CA ARG A 101 -5.38 5.36 8.00
C ARG A 101 -5.08 4.07 7.24
N PRO A 102 -5.67 3.85 6.05
CA PRO A 102 -5.34 2.68 5.24
C PRO A 102 -3.86 2.55 4.94
N GLU A 103 -3.14 3.66 4.79
CA GLU A 103 -1.71 3.69 4.46
C GLU A 103 -0.81 3.19 5.59
N ASP A 104 -1.32 3.09 6.82
CA ASP A 104 -0.60 2.45 7.94
C ASP A 104 -0.39 0.95 7.65
N MET A 105 -1.22 0.36 6.78
CA MET A 105 -0.99 -0.96 6.19
C MET A 105 -0.10 -0.85 4.95
N PRO A 106 1.05 -1.55 4.88
CA PRO A 106 1.87 -1.61 3.67
C PRO A 106 1.07 -2.11 2.47
N SER A 107 1.29 -1.51 1.31
CA SER A 107 0.79 -2.01 0.02
C SER A 107 1.47 -3.32 -0.32
N GLU A 108 0.95 -4.04 -1.32
CA GLU A 108 1.62 -5.26 -1.79
C GLU A 108 3.05 -5.00 -2.25
N GLN A 109 3.27 -3.86 -2.90
CA GLN A 109 4.59 -3.47 -3.42
C GLN A 109 5.57 -3.20 -2.27
N GLU A 110 5.10 -2.50 -1.24
CA GLU A 110 5.88 -2.24 -0.02
C GLU A 110 6.13 -3.51 0.77
N PHE A 111 5.13 -4.37 0.92
CA PHE A 111 5.26 -5.66 1.60
C PHE A 111 6.22 -6.59 0.87
N ALA A 112 6.13 -6.67 -0.46
CA ALA A 112 7.07 -7.42 -1.29
C ALA A 112 8.51 -6.87 -1.18
N ALA A 113 8.67 -5.55 -1.11
CA ALA A 113 9.98 -4.92 -0.92
C ALA A 113 10.57 -5.17 0.48
N LEU A 114 9.73 -5.24 1.53
CA LEU A 114 10.15 -5.57 2.90
C LEU A 114 10.58 -7.03 3.03
N LEU A 115 9.87 -7.95 2.38
CA LEU A 115 10.20 -9.39 2.39
C LEU A 115 11.40 -9.73 1.49
N ASN A 116 11.65 -8.93 0.46
CA ASN A 116 12.79 -9.11 -0.44
C ASN A 116 13.53 -7.78 -0.63
N PRO A 117 14.30 -7.34 0.38
CA PRO A 117 15.09 -6.13 0.25
C PRO A 117 16.07 -6.31 -0.91
N GLN A 118 15.87 -5.56 -1.99
CA GLN A 118 16.86 -5.48 -3.06
C GLN A 118 18.20 -5.09 -2.42
N PRO A 119 19.31 -5.78 -2.75
CA PRO A 119 20.60 -5.38 -2.22
C PRO A 119 20.86 -3.93 -2.67
N LEU A 120 21.02 -3.04 -1.69
CA LEU A 120 21.41 -1.65 -1.89
C LEU A 120 22.69 -1.62 -2.74
N PHE A 121 22.54 -1.25 -4.01
CA PHE A 121 23.61 -0.87 -4.95
C PHE A 121 24.86 -1.78 -4.98
N ALA A 122 24.85 -2.81 -5.83
CA ALA A 122 26.08 -3.19 -6.52
C ALA A 122 26.31 -2.14 -7.63
N HIS A 123 27.02 -1.04 -7.33
CA HIS A 123 27.49 -0.13 -8.37
C HIS A 123 28.27 -0.92 -9.43
N PRO A 124 27.94 -0.83 -10.73
CA PRO A 124 28.88 -1.27 -11.74
C PRO A 124 30.10 -0.36 -11.65
N ARG A 125 31.22 -0.93 -11.22
CA ARG A 125 32.53 -0.29 -11.28
C ARG A 125 32.71 0.29 -12.70
N LEU A 126 33.04 1.57 -12.75
CA LEU A 126 33.56 2.30 -13.90
C LEU A 126 34.36 1.37 -14.82
N VAL A 127 33.82 1.07 -16.00
CA VAL A 127 34.63 0.54 -17.10
C VAL A 127 35.46 1.71 -17.61
N ALA A 128 36.71 1.77 -17.17
CA ALA A 128 37.71 2.62 -17.77
C ALA A 128 37.92 2.17 -19.23
N PHE A 129 37.34 2.90 -20.18
CA PHE A 129 37.75 2.82 -21.58
C PHE A 129 39.07 3.58 -21.75
N GLY A 130 40.16 2.89 -21.42
CA GLY A 130 41.50 3.26 -21.83
C GLY A 130 41.83 2.59 -23.18
N CYS A 131 42.47 3.37 -24.05
CA CYS A 131 43.19 2.95 -25.27
C CYS A 131 42.37 2.54 -26.50
N LEU A 132 42.28 3.46 -27.45
CA LEU A 132 42.69 3.19 -28.83
C LEU A 132 43.21 4.47 -29.49
N LEU A 133 44.52 4.68 -29.37
CA LEU A 133 45.29 5.47 -30.31
C LEU A 133 45.55 4.60 -31.55
N ALA A 134 44.96 4.95 -32.68
CA ALA A 134 45.48 4.58 -33.99
C ALA A 134 45.25 5.76 -34.92
N GLY A 135 46.35 6.34 -35.38
CA GLY A 135 46.37 7.58 -36.14
C GLY A 135 45.81 7.45 -37.56
N ALA A 136 45.34 8.57 -38.07
CA ALA A 136 45.31 8.83 -39.51
C ALA A 136 45.75 10.28 -39.72
N ALA A 137 46.98 10.41 -40.22
CA ALA A 137 47.53 11.64 -40.72
C ALA A 137 47.04 11.88 -42.16
N VAL A 138 46.55 13.10 -42.40
CA VAL A 138 46.99 13.96 -43.53
C VAL A 138 46.33 13.75 -44.92
N LEU A 139 45.44 14.72 -45.25
CA LEU A 139 45.49 15.70 -46.36
C LEU A 139 44.50 15.63 -47.56
N PHE A 140 44.18 16.88 -48.00
CA PHE A 140 43.61 17.38 -49.27
C PHE A 140 42.09 17.18 -49.50
N VAL A 141 41.25 18.14 -49.94
CA VAL A 141 41.27 19.61 -50.14
C VAL A 141 39.92 20.03 -50.78
N VAL A 142 39.61 21.33 -50.73
CA VAL A 142 38.52 22.10 -51.39
C VAL A 142 37.13 22.11 -50.73
N GLY A 143 36.72 23.30 -50.31
CA GLY A 143 35.32 23.63 -50.03
C GLY A 143 35.16 24.95 -49.27
N ALA A 144 35.82 26.02 -49.71
CA ALA A 144 35.74 27.33 -49.07
C ALA A 144 34.31 27.92 -49.16
N GLY A 145 33.73 28.21 -47.99
CA GLY A 145 33.43 29.58 -47.60
C GLY A 145 32.22 30.24 -48.25
N VAL A 146 31.13 30.23 -47.48
CA VAL A 146 29.87 30.94 -47.66
C VAL A 146 30.04 32.47 -47.85
N LEU A 147 29.26 32.97 -48.82
CA LEU A 147 28.69 34.31 -49.04
C LEU A 147 29.26 35.53 -48.27
N SER A 148 29.87 36.42 -49.06
CA SER A 148 29.53 37.85 -49.22
C SER A 148 29.11 38.67 -47.99
N ILE A 149 30.09 39.34 -47.37
CA ILE A 149 29.86 40.49 -46.48
C ILE A 149 29.84 41.77 -47.34
N TRP A 150 28.69 42.45 -47.32
CA TRP A 150 28.49 43.76 -47.91
C TRP A 150 29.24 44.85 -47.13
N ARG A 151 30.18 45.45 -47.84
CA ARG A 151 30.71 46.83 -47.83
C ARG A 151 29.77 47.90 -47.24
N TRP A 152 30.33 48.76 -46.35
CA TRP A 152 30.24 50.25 -46.22
C TRP A 152 30.41 50.62 -44.72
N ILE A 153 31.37 51.45 -44.26
CA ILE A 153 31.45 52.93 -44.25
C ILE A 153 32.83 53.24 -43.58
N SER A 154 33.83 53.90 -44.17
CA SER A 154 34.08 55.36 -44.13
C SER A 154 35.52 55.60 -44.64
N GLY A 155 35.75 56.67 -45.42
CA GLY A 155 37.09 57.25 -45.64
C GLY A 155 37.63 57.11 -47.05
#